data_AF-A0A7V9ZQ43-F1
#
_entry.id   AF-A0A7V9ZQ43-F1
#
_cell.length_a   1.000
_cell.length_b   1.000
_cell.length_c   1.000
_cell.angle_alpha   90.00
_cell.angle_beta   90.00
_cell.angle_gamma   90.00
#
_symmetry.space_group_name_H-M   'P 1'
#
loop_
_entity.id
_entity.type
_entity.pdbx_description
1 polymer ?
#
loop_
_entity_poly.entity_id
_entity_poly.type
_entity_poly.pdbx_seq_one_letter_code
_entity_poly.pdbx_strand_id
1 'polypeptide(L)'
;MTKTGDGIVLSAAPRQSEAHPSSLTQVVEEVKARLGELWLPRIYCDRILTIRTRSHQLHVTAKKADVEIQHTLLGVELKIGRHRMSCPDLATARYLAVFARAGCMDVAVPYDISRISRLADELESSWHRMLLLIEHVAGRREQAFRSRLRNLLIANARREI
;
A
#
# COMPACT_ATOMS: atom_id res chain seq x y z
N MET A 1 -56.61 -45.17 -4.49
CA MET A 1 -56.89 -44.01 -5.35
C MET A 1 -55.90 -42.90 -4.98
N THR A 2 -55.11 -42.44 -5.96
CA THR A 2 -54.58 -41.06 -6.16
C THR A 2 -53.94 -40.31 -4.98
N LYS A 3 -52.81 -39.59 -5.06
CA LYS A 3 -51.77 -39.28 -6.06
C LYS A 3 -50.85 -38.22 -5.37
N THR A 4 -49.58 -38.10 -5.79
CA THR A 4 -48.79 -36.84 -5.85
C THR A 4 -48.34 -36.23 -4.50
N GLY A 5 -47.05 -36.07 -4.19
CA GLY A 5 -46.01 -35.29 -4.89
C GLY A 5 -45.89 -33.93 -4.18
N ASP A 6 -44.79 -33.63 -3.50
CA ASP A 6 -43.77 -32.61 -3.86
C ASP A 6 -43.23 -32.09 -2.50
N GLY A 7 -42.01 -31.61 -2.32
CA GLY A 7 -40.94 -31.28 -3.23
C GLY A 7 -39.74 -30.86 -2.38
N ILE A 8 -38.57 -31.30 -2.83
CA ILE A 8 -37.27 -30.91 -2.32
C ILE A 8 -37.04 -29.44 -2.64
N VAL A 9 -36.65 -28.62 -1.67
CA VAL A 9 -35.99 -27.33 -1.93
C VAL A 9 -34.67 -27.30 -1.16
N LEU A 10 -33.66 -27.95 -1.72
CA LEU A 10 -32.26 -27.60 -1.46
C LEU A 10 -32.05 -26.20 -2.03
N SER A 11 -32.06 -25.20 -1.14
CA SER A 11 -31.64 -23.84 -1.45
C SER A 11 -30.16 -23.86 -1.84
N ALA A 12 -29.90 -23.86 -3.15
CA ALA A 12 -28.57 -23.72 -3.71
C ALA A 12 -27.98 -22.37 -3.30
N ALA A 13 -26.94 -22.41 -2.46
CA ALA A 13 -26.08 -21.27 -2.22
C ALA A 13 -25.53 -20.72 -3.55
N PRO A 14 -25.39 -19.40 -3.72
CA PRO A 14 -24.89 -18.83 -4.95
C PRO A 14 -23.48 -19.37 -5.23
N ARG A 15 -23.35 -20.03 -6.37
CA ARG A 15 -22.09 -20.54 -6.90
C ARG A 15 -21.11 -19.38 -7.03
N GLN A 16 -19.92 -19.58 -6.45
CA GLN A 16 -18.78 -18.69 -6.61
C GLN A 16 -18.55 -18.47 -8.11
N SER A 17 -18.67 -17.22 -8.54
CA SER A 17 -18.51 -16.81 -9.93
C SER A 17 -17.14 -17.28 -10.45
N GLU A 18 -17.19 -18.09 -11.50
CA GLU A 18 -16.02 -18.62 -12.20
C GLU A 18 -15.10 -17.47 -12.64
N ALA A 19 -13.84 -17.57 -12.23
CA ALA A 19 -12.82 -16.57 -12.49
C ALA A 19 -12.51 -16.53 -13.99
N HIS A 20 -13.01 -15.50 -14.68
CA HIS A 20 -12.36 -15.04 -15.91
C HIS A 20 -10.86 -14.81 -15.61
N PRO A 21 -9.94 -15.07 -16.56
CA PRO A 21 -8.57 -14.60 -16.44
C PRO A 21 -8.59 -13.08 -16.47
N SER A 22 -8.82 -12.47 -15.29
CA SER A 22 -8.83 -11.02 -15.16
C SER A 22 -7.45 -10.52 -15.54
N SER A 23 -7.45 -9.62 -16.52
CA SER A 23 -6.21 -9.03 -17.03
C SER A 23 -5.50 -8.32 -15.87
N LEU A 24 -4.17 -8.22 -15.93
CA LEU A 24 -3.41 -7.57 -14.87
C LEU A 24 -3.95 -6.16 -14.55
N THR A 25 -4.38 -5.43 -15.59
CA THR A 25 -5.00 -4.11 -15.46
C THR A 25 -6.32 -4.16 -14.69
N GLN A 26 -7.20 -5.11 -14.97
CA GLN A 26 -8.46 -5.26 -14.23
C GLN A 26 -8.21 -5.53 -12.74
N VAL A 27 -7.22 -6.37 -12.44
CA VAL A 27 -6.84 -6.67 -11.05
C VAL A 27 -6.26 -5.44 -10.34
N VAL A 28 -5.47 -4.61 -11.04
CA VAL A 28 -4.96 -3.34 -10.48
C VAL A 28 -6.11 -2.41 -10.12
N GLU A 29 -7.06 -2.20 -11.03
CA GLU A 29 -8.21 -1.32 -10.79
C GLU A 29 -9.10 -1.86 -9.66
N GLU A 30 -9.28 -3.18 -9.58
CA GLU A 30 -9.99 -3.81 -8.47
C GLU A 30 -9.30 -3.53 -7.12
N VAL A 31 -7.97 -3.69 -7.03
CA VAL A 31 -7.22 -3.40 -5.80
C VAL A 31 -7.33 -1.91 -5.43
N LYS A 32 -7.20 -1.00 -6.41
CA LYS A 32 -7.34 0.44 -6.18
C LYS A 32 -8.76 0.78 -5.69
N ALA A 33 -9.80 0.23 -6.32
CA ALA A 33 -11.19 0.45 -5.93
C ALA A 33 -11.47 -0.06 -4.51
N ARG A 34 -10.93 -1.23 -4.13
CA ARG A 34 -11.07 -1.78 -2.77
C ARG A 34 -10.32 -0.96 -1.72
N LEU A 35 -9.18 -0.35 -2.08
CA LEU A 35 -8.45 0.54 -1.19
C LEU A 35 -9.19 1.87 -0.98
N GLY A 36 -9.77 2.45 -2.04
CA GLY A 36 -10.61 3.64 -1.95
C GLY A 36 -9.90 4.81 -1.26
N GLU A 37 -10.47 5.29 -0.15
CA GLU A 37 -9.89 6.36 0.70
C GLU A 37 -8.54 5.97 1.33
N LEU A 38 -8.27 4.67 1.46
CA LEU A 38 -7.02 4.14 1.98
C LEU A 38 -5.95 4.01 0.89
N TRP A 39 -6.20 4.47 -0.34
CA TRP A 39 -5.18 4.51 -1.38
C TRP A 39 -4.10 5.53 -1.01
N LEU A 40 -2.83 5.13 -1.07
CA LEU A 40 -1.73 5.90 -0.51
C LEU A 40 -1.57 7.31 -1.13
N PRO A 41 -1.61 7.48 -2.47
CA PRO A 41 -1.66 8.80 -3.10
C PRO A 41 -2.82 9.67 -2.65
N ARG A 42 -3.97 9.07 -2.35
CA ARG A 42 -5.14 9.82 -1.89
C ARG A 42 -4.93 10.39 -0.49
N ILE A 43 -4.38 9.59 0.42
CA ILE A 43 -3.95 10.08 1.75
C ILE A 43 -2.94 11.22 1.57
N TYR A 44 -1.97 11.07 0.67
CA TYR A 44 -0.98 12.10 0.39
C TYR A 44 -1.59 13.41 -0.10
N CYS A 45 -2.42 13.38 -1.13
CA CYS A 45 -3.07 14.57 -1.65
C CYS A 45 -4.04 15.20 -0.64
N ASP A 46 -4.91 14.40 -0.01
CA ASP A 46 -6.03 14.92 0.77
C ASP A 46 -5.65 15.31 2.21
N ARG A 47 -4.62 14.66 2.78
CA ARG A 47 -4.21 14.86 4.19
C ARG A 47 -2.88 15.56 4.35
N ILE A 48 -1.95 15.40 3.41
CA ILE A 48 -0.57 15.89 3.54
C ILE A 48 -0.39 17.19 2.75
N LEU A 49 -0.76 17.20 1.47
CA LEU A 49 -0.58 18.38 0.62
C LEU A 49 -1.55 19.54 0.96
N THR A 50 -2.60 19.27 1.75
CA THR A 50 -3.57 20.28 2.21
C THR A 50 -3.08 21.10 3.41
N ILE A 51 -1.93 20.76 3.99
CA ILE A 51 -1.32 21.49 5.12
C ILE A 51 0.05 22.05 4.74
N ARG A 52 0.66 22.88 5.60
CA ARG A 52 1.99 23.41 5.32
C ARG A 52 3.05 22.32 5.42
N THR A 53 3.81 22.16 4.35
CA THR A 53 4.85 21.13 4.20
C THR A 53 6.17 21.72 3.72
N ARG A 54 7.25 20.98 3.95
CA ARG A 54 8.55 21.15 3.28
C ARG A 54 8.82 19.96 2.35
N SER A 55 9.55 20.17 1.26
CA SER A 55 10.11 19.09 0.45
C SER A 55 11.23 18.39 1.22
N HIS A 56 11.35 17.08 1.03
CA HIS A 56 12.33 16.24 1.71
C HIS A 56 12.83 15.15 0.76
N GLN A 57 14.11 15.23 0.41
CA GLN A 57 14.72 14.32 -0.53
C GLN A 57 15.04 12.98 0.12
N LEU A 58 14.42 11.94 -0.40
CA LEU A 58 14.72 10.55 -0.12
C LEU A 58 15.75 10.11 -1.18
N HIS A 59 16.99 9.86 -0.77
CA HIS A 59 18.11 9.47 -1.65
C HIS A 59 17.93 8.05 -2.24
N VAL A 60 16.79 7.79 -2.88
CA VAL A 60 16.41 6.52 -3.49
C VAL A 60 17.10 6.42 -4.85
N THR A 61 18.20 5.67 -4.88
CA THR A 61 18.98 5.45 -6.12
C THR A 61 18.54 4.21 -6.89
N ALA A 62 17.88 3.26 -6.24
CA ALA A 62 17.43 2.00 -6.83
C ALA A 62 15.93 1.78 -6.64
N LYS A 63 15.25 1.27 -7.68
CA LYS A 63 13.81 0.95 -7.67
C LYS A 63 13.38 -0.07 -6.61
N LYS A 64 14.34 -0.79 -5.99
CA LYS A 64 14.13 -1.81 -4.95
C LYS A 64 15.19 -1.69 -3.84
N ALA A 65 15.46 -0.48 -3.37
CA ALA A 65 16.33 -0.31 -2.22
C ALA A 65 15.66 -0.90 -0.97
N ASP A 66 16.43 -1.64 -0.16
CA ASP A 66 15.97 -2.07 1.15
C ASP A 66 15.80 -0.86 2.07
N VAL A 67 14.66 -0.80 2.76
CA VAL A 67 14.29 0.32 3.64
C VAL A 67 14.14 -0.18 5.07
N GLU A 68 15.07 0.24 5.92
CA GLU A 68 15.19 -0.19 7.32
C GLU A 68 15.21 1.02 8.23
N ILE A 69 14.48 0.95 9.34
CA ILE A 69 14.58 1.93 10.43
C ILE A 69 15.55 1.36 11.46
N GLN A 70 16.59 2.12 11.81
CA GLN A 70 17.62 1.70 12.75
C GLN A 70 17.54 2.55 14.01
N HIS A 71 17.43 1.88 15.15
CA HIS A 71 17.59 2.50 16.46
C HIS A 71 19.07 2.51 16.82
N THR A 72 19.63 3.70 17.02
CA THR A 72 21.04 3.90 17.36
C THR A 72 21.15 4.60 18.71
N LEU A 73 22.37 4.71 19.24
CA LEU A 73 22.62 5.46 20.47
C LEU A 73 22.34 6.97 20.31
N LEU A 74 22.40 7.49 19.08
CA LEU A 74 22.22 8.91 18.76
C LEU A 74 20.79 9.24 18.30
N GLY A 75 19.88 8.26 18.32
CA GLY A 75 18.48 8.44 17.92
C GLY A 75 18.03 7.42 16.89
N VAL A 76 17.27 7.86 15.89
CA VAL A 76 16.70 7.00 14.86
C VAL A 76 17.26 7.38 13.49
N GLU A 77 17.67 6.38 12.72
CA GLU A 77 18.12 6.55 11.34
C GLU A 77 17.19 5.79 10.39
N LEU A 78 16.95 6.38 9.20
CA LEU A 78 16.35 5.69 8.08
C LEU A 78 17.46 5.27 7.12
N LYS A 79 17.59 3.96 6.89
CA LYS A 79 18.52 3.39 5.92
C LYS A 79 17.76 3.02 4.65
N ILE A 80 18.24 3.52 3.51
CA ILE A 80 17.71 3.27 2.17
C ILE A 80 18.86 2.73 1.32
N GLY A 81 18.93 1.41 1.18
CA GLY A 81 20.07 0.72 0.57
C GLY A 81 21.38 1.04 1.29
N ARG A 82 22.28 1.78 0.63
CA ARG A 82 23.58 2.20 1.18
C ARG A 82 23.53 3.57 1.87
N HIS A 83 22.48 4.34 1.68
CA HIS A 83 22.33 5.67 2.28
C HIS A 83 21.66 5.56 3.65
N ARG A 84 22.11 6.38 4.59
CA ARG A 84 21.49 6.55 5.90
C ARG A 84 21.22 8.02 6.13
N MET A 85 20.10 8.31 6.76
CA MET A 85 19.72 9.66 7.15
C MET A 85 19.22 9.67 8.58
N SER A 86 19.75 10.60 9.38
CA SER A 86 19.24 10.84 10.72
C SER A 86 17.82 11.40 10.64
N CYS A 87 16.93 10.83 11.43
CA CYS A 87 15.55 11.29 11.59
C CYS A 87 15.41 11.88 13.00
N PRO A 88 14.63 12.97 13.17
CA PRO A 88 14.44 13.59 14.49
C PRO A 88 13.75 12.67 15.50
N ASP A 89 12.88 11.78 15.02
CA ASP A 89 12.14 10.82 15.84
C ASP A 89 11.72 9.59 15.00
N LEU A 90 11.17 8.58 15.69
CA LEU A 90 10.67 7.36 15.07
C LEU A 90 9.49 7.62 14.13
N ALA A 91 8.59 8.55 14.47
CA ALA A 91 7.41 8.85 13.67
C ALA A 91 7.81 9.37 12.28
N THR A 92 8.81 10.24 12.23
CA THR A 92 9.38 10.78 10.99
C THR A 92 10.06 9.69 10.18
N ALA A 93 10.85 8.81 10.83
CA ALA A 93 11.47 7.68 10.13
C ALA A 93 10.41 6.74 9.51
N ARG A 94 9.34 6.43 10.25
CA ARG A 94 8.19 5.64 9.80
C ARG A 94 7.48 6.28 8.61
N TYR A 95 7.15 7.56 8.72
CA TYR A 95 6.56 8.36 7.67
C TYR A 95 7.37 8.29 6.37
N LEU A 96 8.66 8.61 6.44
CA LEU A 96 9.56 8.63 5.29
C LEU A 96 9.79 7.23 4.70
N ALA A 97 9.83 6.19 5.55
CA ALA A 97 10.06 4.82 5.13
C ALA A 97 8.97 4.31 4.17
N VAL A 98 7.71 4.73 4.33
CA VAL A 98 6.63 4.31 3.43
C VAL A 98 6.88 4.82 2.01
N PHE A 99 7.23 6.10 1.87
CA PHE A 99 7.52 6.68 0.57
C PHE A 99 8.83 6.18 -0.04
N ALA A 100 9.85 5.93 0.78
CA ALA A 100 11.09 5.30 0.34
C ALA A 100 10.82 3.89 -0.23
N ARG A 101 9.94 3.11 0.38
CA ARG A 101 9.51 1.79 -0.13
C ARG A 101 8.71 1.88 -1.42
N ALA A 102 7.93 2.95 -1.59
CA ALA A 102 7.28 3.25 -2.87
C ALA A 102 8.29 3.72 -3.94
N GLY A 103 9.49 4.10 -3.51
CA GLY A 103 10.58 4.59 -4.36
C GLY A 103 10.41 6.05 -4.76
N CYS A 104 9.75 6.86 -3.93
CA CYS A 104 9.64 8.31 -4.13
C CYS A 104 11.00 8.96 -3.82
N MET A 105 11.40 9.95 -4.63
CA MET A 105 12.68 10.64 -4.47
C MET A 105 12.55 11.94 -3.67
N ASP A 106 11.38 12.55 -3.71
CA ASP A 106 11.05 13.74 -2.93
C ASP A 106 9.62 13.58 -2.39
N VAL A 107 9.41 14.04 -1.16
CA VAL A 107 8.12 13.96 -0.48
C VAL A 107 7.86 15.19 0.36
N ALA A 108 6.60 15.60 0.40
CA ALA A 108 6.15 16.63 1.32
C ALA A 108 6.17 16.09 2.76
N VAL A 109 6.80 16.81 3.67
CA VAL A 109 6.81 16.52 5.11
C VAL A 109 6.14 17.68 5.84
N PRO A 110 5.08 17.43 6.65
CA PRO A 110 4.44 18.48 7.44
C PRO A 110 5.41 19.22 8.36
N TYR A 111 5.24 20.53 8.53
CA TYR A 111 6.01 21.28 9.53
C TYR A 111 5.58 20.95 10.96
N ASP A 112 4.31 20.64 11.16
CA ASP A 112 3.75 20.27 12.46
C ASP A 112 4.10 18.81 12.78
N ILE A 113 5.14 18.63 13.61
CA ILE A 113 5.64 17.32 14.01
C ILE A 113 4.60 16.47 14.75
N SER A 114 3.62 17.09 15.40
CA SER A 114 2.58 16.36 16.15
C SER A 114 1.66 15.54 15.24
N ARG A 115 1.56 15.93 13.96
CA ARG A 115 0.74 15.23 12.95
C ARG A 115 1.46 14.05 12.32
N ILE A 116 2.79 14.05 12.34
CA ILE A 116 3.61 13.04 11.64
C ILE A 116 3.31 11.64 12.16
N SER A 117 3.15 11.46 13.49
CA SER A 117 2.85 10.14 14.06
C SER A 117 1.56 9.54 13.51
N ARG A 118 0.47 10.33 13.49
CA ARG A 118 -0.83 9.87 12.98
C ARG A 118 -0.77 9.60 11.47
N LEU A 119 -0.13 10.47 10.71
CA LEU A 119 0.03 10.27 9.27
C LEU A 119 0.88 9.02 8.97
N ALA A 120 1.93 8.78 9.75
CA ALA A 120 2.73 7.56 9.64
C ALA A 120 1.89 6.30 9.88
N ASP A 121 1.06 6.28 10.93
CA ASP A 121 0.16 5.16 11.20
C ASP A 121 -0.85 4.91 10.06
N GLU A 122 -1.44 5.99 9.51
CA GLU A 122 -2.39 5.91 8.40
C GLU A 122 -1.71 5.40 7.10
N LEU A 123 -0.54 5.93 6.76
CA LEU A 123 0.24 5.53 5.59
C LEU A 123 0.76 4.09 5.69
N GLU A 124 1.26 3.68 6.86
CA GLU A 124 1.70 2.30 7.08
C GLU A 124 0.53 1.33 7.01
N SER A 125 -0.62 1.69 7.58
CA SER A 125 -1.84 0.88 7.49
C SER A 125 -2.31 0.74 6.05
N SER A 126 -2.29 1.83 5.27
CA SER A 126 -2.58 1.82 3.83
C SER A 126 -1.64 0.88 3.07
N TRP A 127 -0.33 1.01 3.31
CA TRP A 127 0.68 0.18 2.69
C TRP A 127 0.48 -1.31 2.98
N HIS A 128 0.30 -1.69 4.24
CA HIS A 128 0.08 -3.09 4.63
C HIS A 128 -1.22 -3.65 4.05
N ARG A 129 -2.31 -2.87 4.07
CA ARG A 129 -3.59 -3.28 3.46
C ARG A 129 -3.44 -3.51 1.97
N MET A 130 -2.71 -2.64 1.25
CA MET A 130 -2.42 -2.85 -0.17
C MET A 130 -1.71 -4.19 -0.39
N LEU A 131 -0.67 -4.49 0.40
CA LEU A 131 0.06 -5.75 0.28
C LEU A 131 -0.82 -6.97 0.57
N LEU A 132 -1.65 -6.93 1.61
CA LEU A 132 -2.58 -8.01 1.94
C LEU A 132 -3.65 -8.21 0.85
N LEU A 133 -4.18 -7.12 0.29
CA LEU A 133 -5.14 -7.19 -0.82
C LEU A 133 -4.51 -7.77 -2.09
N ILE A 134 -3.25 -7.44 -2.38
CA ILE A 134 -2.52 -8.07 -3.49
C ILE A 134 -2.46 -9.59 -3.31
N GLU A 135 -2.08 -10.06 -2.12
CA GLU A 135 -2.00 -11.50 -1.84
C GLU A 135 -3.38 -12.17 -1.93
N HIS A 136 -4.42 -11.50 -1.41
CA HIS A 136 -5.79 -12.01 -1.43
C HIS A 136 -6.36 -12.11 -2.87
N VAL A 137 -6.26 -11.03 -3.65
CA VAL A 137 -6.83 -10.97 -5.01
C VAL A 137 -6.02 -11.82 -5.99
N ALA A 138 -4.70 -11.90 -5.82
CA ALA A 138 -3.90 -12.82 -6.62
C ALA A 138 -4.17 -14.29 -6.30
N GLY A 139 -4.72 -14.61 -5.12
CA GLY A 139 -5.15 -15.95 -4.75
C GLY A 139 -4.05 -16.99 -4.95
N ARG A 140 -4.34 -18.09 -5.67
CA ARG A 140 -3.38 -19.16 -6.00
C ARG A 140 -2.57 -18.92 -7.28
N ARG A 141 -2.59 -17.71 -7.86
CA ARG A 141 -1.79 -17.39 -9.05
C ARG A 141 -0.28 -17.51 -8.77
N GLU A 142 0.49 -17.69 -9.84
CA GLU A 142 1.93 -17.85 -9.78
C GLU A 142 2.64 -16.66 -9.12
N GLN A 143 3.80 -16.94 -8.51
CA GLN A 143 4.62 -15.92 -7.84
C GLN A 143 5.06 -14.79 -8.77
N ALA A 144 5.26 -15.09 -10.06
CA ALA A 144 5.57 -14.10 -11.07
C ALA A 144 4.42 -13.09 -11.26
N PHE A 145 3.16 -13.55 -11.27
CA PHE A 145 1.99 -12.68 -11.38
C PHE A 145 1.88 -11.75 -10.16
N ARG A 146 2.00 -12.30 -8.94
CA ARG A 146 1.99 -11.51 -7.68
C ARG A 146 3.05 -10.42 -7.69
N SER A 147 4.27 -10.79 -8.09
CA SER A 147 5.40 -9.87 -8.17
C SER A 147 5.15 -8.74 -9.17
N ARG A 148 4.60 -9.04 -10.36
CA ARG A 148 4.24 -8.04 -11.37
C ARG A 148 3.14 -7.11 -10.87
N LEU A 149 2.08 -7.65 -10.27
CA LEU A 149 0.97 -6.88 -9.72
C LEU A 149 1.45 -5.92 -8.62
N ARG A 150 2.25 -6.42 -7.68
CA ARG A 150 2.87 -5.60 -6.62
C ARG A 150 3.70 -4.47 -7.19
N ASN A 151 4.60 -4.77 -8.14
CA ASN A 151 5.46 -3.75 -8.74
C ASN A 151 4.65 -2.70 -9.51
N LEU A 152 3.57 -3.10 -10.19
CA LEU A 152 2.71 -2.20 -10.94
C LEU A 152 1.91 -1.27 -10.00
N LEU A 153 1.33 -1.80 -8.93
CA LEU A 153 0.63 -0.99 -7.93
C LEU A 153 1.56 0.00 -7.23
N ILE A 154 2.77 -0.44 -6.84
CA ILE A 154 3.78 0.46 -6.25
C ILE A 154 4.18 1.56 -7.26
N ALA A 155 4.37 1.19 -8.54
CA ALA A 155 4.70 2.16 -9.58
C ALA A 155 3.57 3.16 -9.84
N ASN A 156 2.30 2.73 -9.78
CA ASN A 156 1.14 3.62 -9.86
C ASN A 156 1.09 4.56 -8.66
N ALA A 157 1.24 4.03 -7.44
CA ALA A 157 1.27 4.86 -6.22
C ALA A 157 2.35 5.94 -6.33
N ARG A 158 3.59 5.58 -6.68
CA ARG A 158 4.68 6.54 -6.86
C ARG A 158 4.40 7.58 -7.94
N ARG A 159 3.70 7.23 -9.02
CA ARG A 159 3.41 8.19 -10.11
C ARG A 159 2.37 9.23 -9.69
N GLU A 160 1.46 8.84 -8.81
CA GLU A 160 0.36 9.67 -8.33
C GLU A 160 0.75 10.53 -7.10
N ILE A 161 1.93 10.30 -6.52
CA ILE A 161 2.54 11.09 -5.42
C ILE A 161 3.52 12.09 -6.03
#